data_AF-A0A4Y2REQ5-F1
#
_entry.id   AF-A0A4Y2REQ5-F1
#
_cell.length_a   1.000
_cell.length_b   1.000
_cell.length_c   1.000
_cell.angle_alpha   90.00
_cell.angle_beta   90.00
_cell.angle_gamma   90.00
#
_symmetry.space_group_name_H-M   'P 1'
#
loop_
_entity.id
_entity.type
_entity.pdbx_description
1 polymer ?
#
loop_
_entity_poly.entity_id
_entity_poly.type
_entity_poly.pdbx_seq_one_letter_code
_entity_poly.pdbx_strand_id
1 'polypeptide(L)'
;MHIVGRGLEGLESFCEIMDLNPPVSQNSYEQICRRENAASKNVSIEKELKKAADEEVAAVDSTDITVNGDGTWKTRGHTYQISVRTVIGADTEKVIHVEVLSKAWKGCSRWRGPRLGSAFKKWHARHSKVCTKNHIGFIR
;
A
#
# COMPACT_ATOMS: atom_id res chain seq x y z
N MET A 1 -18.65 2.97 -2.97
CA MET A 1 -17.63 4.02 -3.25
C MET A 1 -16.28 3.43 -2.84
N HIS A 2 -15.34 3.25 -3.77
CA HIS A 2 -14.00 2.73 -3.45
C HIS A 2 -13.12 3.88 -2.95
N ILE A 3 -12.80 3.90 -1.65
CA ILE A 3 -12.17 5.06 -0.96
C ILE A 3 -10.72 4.75 -0.52
N VAL A 4 -10.12 3.66 -1.01
CA VAL A 4 -8.78 3.25 -0.57
C VAL A 4 -7.73 4.25 -1.05
N GLY A 5 -7.00 4.84 -0.10
CA GLY A 5 -5.85 5.69 -0.41
C GLY A 5 -6.18 7.08 -0.96
N ARG A 6 -7.39 7.59 -0.74
CA ARG A 6 -7.76 8.98 -1.06
C ARG A 6 -7.16 10.01 -0.09
N GLY A 7 -6.81 9.60 1.13
CA GLY A 7 -6.11 10.43 2.10
C GLY A 7 -6.91 11.66 2.56
N LEU A 8 -6.20 12.71 2.97
CA LEU A 8 -6.80 13.99 3.38
C LEU A 8 -7.57 14.67 2.24
N GLU A 9 -7.08 14.62 1.01
CA GLU A 9 -7.75 15.20 -0.18
C GLU A 9 -9.16 14.61 -0.38
N GLY A 10 -9.31 13.31 -0.16
CA GLY A 10 -10.63 12.66 -0.20
C GLY A 10 -11.56 13.12 0.91
N LEU A 11 -11.02 13.35 2.11
CA LEU A 11 -11.79 13.83 3.25
C LEU A 11 -12.21 15.30 3.06
N GLU A 12 -11.34 16.13 2.51
CA GLU A 12 -11.65 17.51 2.12
C GLU A 12 -12.81 17.55 1.12
N SER A 13 -12.70 16.76 0.05
CA SER A 13 -13.75 16.65 -0.98
C SER A 13 -15.08 16.18 -0.39
N PHE A 14 -15.05 15.21 0.54
CA PHE A 14 -16.24 14.72 1.22
C PHE A 14 -16.89 15.80 2.09
N CYS A 15 -16.09 16.50 2.92
CA CYS A 15 -16.60 17.58 3.77
C CYS A 15 -17.23 18.69 2.94
N GLU A 16 -16.60 19.07 1.82
CA GLU A 16 -17.13 20.08 0.90
C GLU A 16 -18.48 19.66 0.29
N ILE A 17 -18.60 18.42 -0.21
CA ILE A 17 -19.85 17.89 -0.78
C ILE A 17 -20.97 17.84 0.26
N MET A 18 -20.63 17.58 1.52
CA MET A 18 -21.57 17.40 2.62
C MET A 18 -21.86 18.70 3.40
N ASP A 19 -21.32 19.84 2.96
CA ASP A 19 -21.40 21.14 3.66
C ASP A 19 -20.95 21.06 5.13
N LEU A 20 -19.87 20.31 5.37
CA LEU A 20 -19.23 20.16 6.67
C LEU A 20 -18.03 21.08 6.80
N ASN A 21 -17.66 21.39 8.04
CA ASN A 21 -16.39 22.07 8.32
C ASN A 21 -15.20 21.30 7.72
N PRO A 22 -14.15 22.02 7.26
CA PRO A 22 -12.99 21.40 6.68
C PRO A 22 -12.31 20.46 7.68
N PRO A 23 -11.66 19.38 7.18
CA PRO A 23 -10.98 18.43 8.04
C PRO A 23 -9.77 19.05 8.74
N VAL A 24 -9.19 18.28 9.65
CA VAL A 24 -7.98 18.67 10.40
C VAL A 24 -6.81 19.02 9.47
N SER A 25 -5.87 19.81 9.98
CA SER A 25 -4.65 20.16 9.23
C SER A 25 -3.86 18.93 8.78
N GLN A 26 -3.09 19.04 7.70
CA GLN A 26 -2.19 17.99 7.19
C GLN A 26 -1.30 17.39 8.30
N ASN A 27 -0.72 18.23 9.17
CA ASN A 27 0.12 17.76 10.26
C ASN A 27 -0.66 16.91 11.27
N SER A 28 -1.87 17.34 11.62
CA SER A 28 -2.76 16.60 12.52
C SER A 28 -3.19 15.28 11.90
N TYR A 29 -3.59 15.29 10.62
CA TYR A 29 -3.95 14.10 9.86
C TYR A 29 -2.82 13.06 9.86
N GLU A 30 -1.59 13.49 9.53
CA GLU A 30 -0.43 12.60 9.55
C GLU A 30 -0.13 12.04 10.94
N GLN A 31 -0.31 12.83 12.00
CA GLN A 31 -0.13 12.35 13.37
C GLN A 31 -1.17 11.28 13.72
N ILE A 32 -2.42 11.47 13.32
CA ILE A 32 -3.50 10.49 13.51
C ILE A 32 -3.14 9.19 12.77
N CYS A 33 -2.83 9.25 11.48
CA CYS A 33 -2.45 8.06 10.70
C CYS A 33 -1.23 7.33 11.29
N ARG A 34 -0.24 8.06 11.84
CA ARG A 34 0.91 7.44 12.51
C ARG A 34 0.51 6.70 13.79
N ARG A 35 -0.41 7.27 14.58
CA ARG A 35 -0.92 6.64 15.81
C ARG A 35 -1.76 5.41 15.49
N GLU A 36 -2.65 5.50 14.52
CA GLU A 36 -3.45 4.37 14.03
C GLU A 36 -2.54 3.23 13.57
N ASN A 37 -1.59 3.54 12.68
CA ASN A 37 -0.63 2.54 12.20
C ASN A 37 0.19 1.94 13.36
N ALA A 38 0.60 2.74 14.34
CA ALA A 38 1.30 2.23 15.52
C ALA A 38 0.44 1.28 16.36
N ALA A 39 -0.85 1.56 16.53
CA ALA A 39 -1.80 0.68 17.23
C ALA A 39 -2.05 -0.62 16.44
N SER A 40 -2.13 -0.53 15.11
CA SER A 40 -2.37 -1.66 14.21
C SER A 40 -1.15 -2.57 14.00
N LYS A 41 0.07 -2.15 14.34
CA LYS A 41 1.30 -2.95 14.17
C LYS A 41 1.30 -4.31 14.87
N ASN A 42 0.48 -4.47 15.90
CA ASN A 42 0.37 -5.73 16.63
C ASN A 42 -0.56 -6.75 15.95
N VAL A 43 -1.29 -6.33 14.92
CA VAL A 43 -2.17 -7.20 14.14
C VAL A 43 -1.34 -7.89 13.06
N SER A 44 -1.38 -9.22 13.04
CA SER A 44 -0.82 -9.97 11.92
C SER A 44 -1.73 -9.81 10.70
N ILE A 45 -1.35 -8.89 9.80
CA ILE A 45 -2.09 -8.62 8.56
C ILE A 45 -2.32 -9.91 7.76
N GLU A 46 -1.31 -10.79 7.69
CA GLU A 46 -1.42 -12.07 6.98
C GLU A 46 -2.53 -12.97 7.54
N LYS A 47 -2.71 -12.98 8.86
CA LYS A 47 -3.78 -13.77 9.50
C LYS A 47 -5.16 -13.20 9.18
N GLU A 48 -5.31 -11.89 9.21
CA GLU A 48 -6.59 -11.22 8.90
C GLU A 48 -6.95 -11.37 7.42
N LEU A 49 -5.99 -11.23 6.51
CA LEU A 49 -6.20 -11.44 5.08
C LEU A 49 -6.59 -12.89 4.78
N LYS A 50 -5.93 -13.86 5.42
CA LYS A 50 -6.30 -15.28 5.29
C LYS A 50 -7.72 -15.53 5.80
N LYS A 51 -8.07 -14.99 6.96
CA LYS A 51 -9.42 -15.10 7.51
C LYS A 51 -10.47 -14.51 6.56
N ALA A 52 -10.21 -13.33 5.98
CA ALA A 52 -11.10 -12.72 5.01
C ALA A 52 -11.26 -13.59 3.74
N ALA A 53 -10.18 -14.22 3.28
CA ALA A 53 -10.25 -15.16 2.16
C ALA A 53 -11.08 -16.41 2.49
N ASP A 54 -10.91 -16.97 3.69
CA ASP A 54 -11.70 -18.12 4.15
C ASP A 54 -13.20 -17.76 4.28
N GLU A 55 -13.52 -16.55 4.74
CA GLU A 55 -14.89 -16.03 4.80
C GLU A 55 -15.52 -15.84 3.42
N GLU A 56 -14.75 -15.41 2.42
CA GLU A 56 -15.22 -15.31 1.03
C GLU A 56 -15.52 -16.69 0.43
N VAL A 57 -14.62 -17.65 0.60
CA VAL A 57 -14.81 -19.03 0.14
C VAL A 57 -16.06 -19.65 0.79
N ALA A 58 -16.28 -19.39 2.08
CA ALA A 58 -17.48 -19.85 2.78
C ALA A 58 -18.77 -19.16 2.31
N ALA A 59 -18.71 -17.90 1.85
CA ALA A 59 -19.87 -17.19 1.32
C ALA A 59 -20.33 -17.75 -0.04
N VAL A 60 -19.39 -18.18 -0.88
CA VAL A 60 -19.65 -18.75 -2.22
C VAL A 60 -19.77 -20.28 -2.19
N ASP A 61 -19.36 -20.92 -1.10
CA ASP A 61 -19.20 -22.39 -0.97
C ASP A 61 -18.32 -22.98 -2.10
N SER A 62 -17.29 -22.24 -2.49
CA SER A 62 -16.39 -22.59 -3.59
C SER A 62 -15.03 -21.89 -3.46
N THR A 63 -13.98 -22.53 -3.95
CA THR A 63 -12.65 -21.91 -4.08
C THR A 63 -12.52 -21.02 -5.32
N ASP A 64 -13.45 -21.16 -6.28
CA ASP A 64 -13.52 -20.30 -7.47
C ASP A 64 -14.37 -19.06 -7.13
N ILE A 65 -13.70 -18.05 -6.56
CA ILE A 65 -14.32 -16.81 -6.07
C ILE A 65 -14.19 -15.67 -7.09
N THR A 66 -15.19 -14.78 -7.11
CA THR A 66 -15.11 -13.52 -7.86
C THR A 66 -14.41 -12.47 -7.01
N VAL A 67 -13.52 -11.69 -7.62
CA VAL A 67 -12.76 -10.66 -6.92
C VAL A 67 -12.75 -9.34 -7.66
N ASN A 68 -12.74 -8.25 -6.89
CA ASN A 68 -12.50 -6.90 -7.37
C ASN A 68 -11.08 -6.45 -7.05
N GLY A 69 -10.47 -5.68 -7.95
CA GLY A 69 -9.18 -5.07 -7.74
C GLY A 69 -9.30 -3.58 -7.46
N ASP A 70 -8.61 -3.09 -6.44
CA ASP A 70 -8.43 -1.66 -6.18
C ASP A 70 -6.95 -1.38 -5.86
N GLY A 71 -6.56 -0.11 -5.85
CA GLY A 71 -5.20 0.27 -5.52
C GLY A 71 -4.99 1.76 -5.43
N THR A 72 -3.92 2.12 -4.74
CA THR A 72 -3.50 3.51 -4.60
C THR A 72 -2.02 3.65 -4.92
N TRP A 73 -1.65 4.86 -5.32
CA TRP A 73 -0.29 5.22 -5.68
C TRP A 73 0.08 6.53 -5.03
N LYS A 74 1.36 6.65 -4.65
CA LYS A 74 1.83 7.79 -3.87
C LYS A 74 1.71 9.15 -4.59
N THR A 75 1.82 9.18 -5.92
CA THR A 75 1.85 10.42 -6.71
C THR A 75 1.14 10.22 -8.04
N ARG A 76 0.00 10.89 -8.33
CA ARG A 76 -0.72 10.77 -9.62
C ARG A 76 0.23 10.99 -10.83
N GLY A 77 0.13 10.16 -11.87
CA GLY A 77 0.89 10.27 -13.13
C GLY A 77 1.83 9.10 -13.43
N HIS A 78 2.42 9.06 -14.63
CA HIS A 78 3.20 7.92 -15.17
C HIS A 78 4.52 7.58 -14.42
N THR A 79 4.81 8.24 -13.30
CA THR A 79 6.06 8.15 -12.53
C THR A 79 5.86 7.56 -11.13
N TYR A 80 4.93 6.61 -10.98
CA TYR A 80 4.73 5.92 -9.70
C TYR A 80 5.98 5.17 -9.25
N GLN A 81 6.51 5.56 -8.09
CA GLN A 81 7.62 4.87 -7.45
C GLN A 81 7.17 3.84 -6.41
N ILE A 82 5.99 4.03 -5.83
CA ILE A 82 5.38 3.18 -4.80
C ILE A 82 3.88 3.12 -5.06
N SER A 83 3.32 1.91 -5.09
CA SER A 83 1.88 1.65 -5.14
C SER A 83 1.48 0.54 -4.18
N VAL A 84 0.22 0.51 -3.83
CA VAL A 84 -0.43 -0.56 -3.09
C VAL A 84 -1.57 -1.08 -3.95
N ARG A 85 -1.62 -2.39 -4.17
CA ARG A 85 -2.76 -3.07 -4.79
C ARG A 85 -3.49 -3.89 -3.74
N THR A 86 -4.80 -3.94 -3.87
CA THR A 86 -5.68 -4.71 -3.01
C THR A 86 -6.60 -5.56 -3.85
N VAL A 87 -6.78 -6.82 -3.46
CA VAL A 87 -7.81 -7.71 -3.98
C VAL A 87 -8.91 -7.79 -2.94
N ILE A 88 -10.15 -7.63 -3.38
CA ILE A 88 -11.35 -7.51 -2.55
C ILE A 88 -12.30 -8.63 -2.97
N GLY A 89 -12.82 -9.40 -2.01
CA GLY A 89 -13.87 -10.39 -2.28
C GLY A 89 -15.14 -9.72 -2.78
N ALA A 90 -15.79 -10.30 -3.80
CA ALA A 90 -17.02 -9.73 -4.35
C ALA A 90 -18.20 -9.87 -3.40
N ASP A 91 -18.25 -10.94 -2.61
CA ASP A 91 -19.39 -11.29 -1.77
C ASP A 91 -19.26 -10.70 -0.36
N THR A 92 -18.07 -10.75 0.24
CA THR A 92 -17.83 -10.18 1.58
C THR A 92 -17.41 -8.71 1.56
N GLU A 93 -17.02 -8.18 0.40
CA GLU A 93 -16.42 -6.85 0.23
C GLU A 93 -15.16 -6.60 1.08
N LYS A 94 -14.52 -7.67 1.58
CA LYS A 94 -13.32 -7.60 2.41
C LYS A 94 -12.07 -7.67 1.57
N VAL A 95 -11.01 -7.00 2.03
CA VAL A 95 -9.68 -7.13 1.44
C VAL A 95 -9.11 -8.50 1.79
N ILE A 96 -8.91 -9.35 0.78
CA ILE A 96 -8.39 -10.72 0.93
C ILE A 96 -6.89 -10.81 0.59
N HIS A 97 -6.38 -9.83 -0.15
CA HIS A 97 -4.96 -9.75 -0.47
C HIS A 97 -4.49 -8.31 -0.64
N VAL A 98 -3.26 -8.03 -0.22
CA VAL A 98 -2.61 -6.72 -0.38
C VAL A 98 -1.17 -6.92 -0.84
N GLU A 99 -0.77 -6.18 -1.87
CA GLU A 99 0.61 -6.17 -2.35
C GLU A 99 1.13 -4.73 -2.46
N VAL A 100 2.32 -4.49 -1.91
CA VAL A 100 3.03 -3.20 -2.05
C VAL A 100 4.09 -3.35 -3.12
N LEU A 101 3.97 -2.56 -4.19
CA LEU A 101 4.94 -2.54 -5.29
C LEU A 101 5.81 -1.28 -5.19
N SER A 102 7.13 -1.46 -5.26
CA SER A 102 8.11 -0.41 -5.12
C SER A 102 9.17 -0.50 -6.21
N LYS A 103 9.32 0.57 -6.98
CA LYS A 103 10.41 0.75 -7.97
C LYS A 103 11.62 1.47 -7.39
N ALA A 104 11.43 2.17 -6.27
CA ALA A 104 12.45 3.00 -5.68
C ALA A 104 12.41 2.90 -4.16
N TRP A 105 13.59 2.69 -3.57
CA TRP A 105 13.78 2.79 -2.14
C TRP A 105 14.85 3.84 -1.85
N LYS A 106 14.60 4.71 -0.87
CA LYS A 106 15.51 5.82 -0.54
C LYS A 106 16.91 5.32 -0.18
N GLY A 107 17.03 4.10 0.36
CA GLY A 107 18.31 3.46 0.61
C GLY A 107 19.12 3.17 -0.65
N CYS A 108 18.49 2.87 -1.79
CA CYS A 108 19.19 2.62 -3.05
C CYS A 108 19.92 3.89 -3.52
N SER A 109 19.29 5.04 -3.32
CA SER A 109 19.85 6.35 -3.69
C SER A 109 21.00 6.79 -2.79
N ARG A 110 21.30 6.09 -1.67
CA ARG A 110 22.41 6.43 -0.78
C ARG A 110 23.78 6.04 -1.34
N TRP A 111 23.84 5.08 -2.27
CA TRP A 111 25.10 4.77 -2.95
C TRP A 111 25.45 5.87 -3.94
N ARG A 112 26.61 6.50 -3.73
CA ARG A 112 27.15 7.57 -4.58
C ARG A 112 28.34 7.13 -5.44
N GLY A 113 28.85 5.92 -5.22
CA GLY A 113 29.99 5.39 -5.97
C GLY A 113 29.61 4.80 -7.34
N PRO A 114 30.59 4.31 -8.11
CA PRO A 114 30.33 3.54 -9.33
C PRO A 114 29.46 2.31 -9.05
N ARG A 115 28.57 1.94 -9.98
CA ARG A 115 27.75 0.72 -9.89
C ARG A 115 28.50 -0.55 -10.35
N LEU A 116 29.82 -0.47 -10.36
CA LEU A 116 30.73 -1.50 -10.86
C LEU A 116 31.84 -1.72 -9.83
N GLY A 117 32.47 -2.90 -9.91
CA GLY A 117 33.61 -3.25 -9.06
C GLY A 117 33.24 -3.87 -7.71
N SER A 118 34.27 -4.22 -6.95
CA SER A 118 34.18 -4.98 -5.70
C SER A 118 33.48 -4.21 -4.57
N ALA A 119 33.66 -2.88 -4.52
CA ALA A 119 33.02 -2.00 -3.54
C ALA A 119 31.50 -2.00 -3.69
N PHE A 120 30.99 -1.91 -4.92
CA PHE A 120 29.55 -1.99 -5.19
C PHE A 120 28.98 -3.36 -4.83
N LYS A 121 29.66 -4.47 -5.18
CA LYS A 121 29.21 -5.83 -4.83
C LYS A 121 29.07 -6.02 -3.32
N LYS A 122 30.06 -5.57 -2.54
CA LYS A 122 30.02 -5.64 -1.07
C LYS A 122 28.87 -4.81 -0.49
N TRP A 123 28.67 -3.59 -1.01
CA TRP A 123 27.55 -2.75 -0.60
C TRP A 123 26.20 -3.38 -0.96
N HIS A 124 26.04 -3.86 -2.19
CA HIS A 124 24.80 -4.44 -2.70
C HIS A 124 24.40 -5.69 -1.92
N ALA A 125 25.35 -6.58 -1.59
CA ALA A 125 25.09 -7.78 -0.79
C ALA A 125 24.55 -7.49 0.62
N ARG A 126 24.96 -6.36 1.21
CA ARG A 126 24.39 -5.89 2.49
C ARG A 126 23.06 -5.17 2.29
N HIS A 127 22.96 -4.36 1.24
CA HIS A 127 21.80 -3.54 0.94
C HIS A 127 20.58 -4.36 0.52
N SER A 128 20.77 -5.41 -0.28
CA SER A 128 19.69 -6.25 -0.80
C SER A 128 18.83 -6.88 0.31
N LYS A 129 19.43 -7.14 1.48
CA LYS A 129 18.73 -7.69 2.66
C LYS A 129 17.68 -6.76 3.26
N VAL A 130 17.80 -5.46 3.03
CA VAL A 130 16.91 -4.42 3.58
C VAL A 130 16.21 -3.60 2.48
N CYS A 131 16.48 -3.94 1.22
CA CYS A 131 15.92 -3.23 0.09
C CYS A 131 14.46 -3.63 -0.11
N THR A 132 13.56 -2.67 -0.08
CA THR A 132 12.13 -2.91 -0.31
C THR A 132 11.70 -2.71 -1.76
N LYS A 133 12.66 -2.54 -2.69
CA LYS A 133 12.37 -2.48 -4.12
C LYS A 133 12.08 -3.89 -4.63
N ASN A 134 10.87 -4.12 -5.12
CA ASN A 134 10.40 -5.42 -5.60
C ASN A 134 9.79 -5.39 -7.01
N HIS A 135 9.65 -4.21 -7.64
CA HIS A 135 9.03 -4.09 -8.97
C HIS A 135 9.99 -3.54 -10.02
N ILE A 136 9.96 -4.15 -11.21
CA ILE A 136 10.67 -3.71 -12.42
C ILE A 136 9.62 -3.50 -13.52
N GLY A 137 9.71 -2.37 -14.25
CA GLY A 137 8.76 -2.04 -15.33
C GLY A 137 7.72 -1.00 -14.93
N PHE A 138 6.61 -0.91 -15.68
CA PHE A 138 5.52 0.03 -15.40
C PHE A 138 4.65 -0.48 -14.23
N ILE A 139 4.18 0.43 -13.38
CA ILE A 139 3.17 0.11 -12.36
C ILE A 139 1.89 0.69 -12.95
N ARG A 140 0.99 -0.18 -13.43
CA ARG A 140 -0.34 0.22 -13.92
C ARG A 140 -1.31 0.37 -12.77
#